data_AF-A0A1G7G3B8-F1
#
_entry.id   AF-A0A1G7G3B8-F1
#
_cell.length_a   1.000
_cell.length_b   1.000
_cell.length_c   1.000
_cell.angle_alpha   90.00
_cell.angle_beta   90.00
_cell.angle_gamma   90.00
#
_symmetry.space_group_name_H-M   'P 1'
#
loop_
_entity.id
_entity.type
_entity.pdbx_description
1 polymer ?
#
loop_
_entity_poly.entity_id
_entity_poly.type
_entity_poly.pdbx_seq_one_letter_code
_entity_poly.pdbx_strand_id
1 'polypeptide(L)'
;MDKDIESLAARQREALAEGRAAEKAGQPVIYIHGRPYADPAGEAFASSEDNRPPVKLATQNDGSERLRDIESDNASMMMTLVQSTAENMAFIRKNLSQLAERDCGAVEAAYGRILAEAAADQRHSLYPGKRELDMDL
;
A
#
# COMPACT_ATOMS: atom_id res chain seq x y z
N MET A 1 -37.28 -4.42 1.66
CA MET A 1 -35.97 -3.87 1.23
C MET A 1 -35.42 -2.88 2.24
N ASP A 2 -36.24 -2.10 2.96
CA ASP A 2 -35.74 -1.10 3.93
C ASP A 2 -35.29 -1.68 5.29
N LYS A 3 -35.88 -2.81 5.73
CA LYS A 3 -35.55 -3.44 7.03
C LYS A 3 -34.11 -3.96 7.13
N ASP A 4 -33.52 -4.36 6.00
CA ASP A 4 -32.17 -4.93 5.96
C ASP A 4 -31.10 -3.83 6.06
N ILE A 5 -31.41 -2.64 5.55
CA ILE A 5 -30.53 -1.46 5.60
C ILE A 5 -30.50 -0.87 7.02
N GLU A 6 -31.66 -0.78 7.68
CA GLU A 6 -31.74 -0.35 9.09
C GLU A 6 -31.02 -1.33 10.03
N SER A 7 -31.13 -2.64 9.76
CA SER A 7 -30.42 -3.69 10.50
C SER A 7 -28.89 -3.58 10.35
N LEU A 8 -28.41 -3.31 9.13
CA LEU A 8 -26.98 -3.11 8.87
C LEU A 8 -26.44 -1.85 9.57
N ALA A 9 -27.18 -0.74 9.53
CA ALA A 9 -26.80 0.50 10.18
C ALA A 9 -26.79 0.38 11.73
N ALA A 10 -27.65 -0.46 12.30
CA ALA A 10 -27.62 -0.78 13.73
C ALA A 10 -26.35 -1.57 14.09
N ARG A 11 -26.03 -2.61 13.31
CA ARG A 11 -24.86 -3.46 13.53
C ARG A 11 -23.53 -2.70 13.41
N GLN A 12 -23.44 -1.75 12.49
CA GLN A 12 -22.26 -0.89 12.35
C GLN A 12 -22.06 0.03 13.56
N ARG A 13 -23.15 0.57 14.13
CA ARG A 13 -23.08 1.41 15.33
C ARG A 13 -22.63 0.60 16.55
N GLU A 14 -23.12 -0.62 16.67
CA GLU A 14 -22.73 -1.56 17.73
C GLU A 14 -21.25 -1.91 17.63
N ALA A 15 -20.75 -2.30 16.45
CA ALA A 15 -19.34 -2.64 16.24
C ALA A 15 -18.37 -1.47 16.55
N LEU A 16 -18.81 -0.23 16.29
CA LEU A 16 -18.05 0.98 16.66
C LEU A 16 -18.09 1.29 18.16
N ALA A 17 -19.20 0.98 18.83
CA ALA A 17 -19.31 1.11 20.27
C ALA A 17 -18.38 0.10 20.96
N GLU A 18 -18.35 -1.13 20.45
CA GLU A 18 -17.47 -2.20 20.90
C GLU A 18 -15.99 -1.86 20.69
N GLY A 19 -15.61 -1.36 19.52
CA GLY A 19 -14.24 -0.94 19.24
C GLY A 19 -13.75 0.20 20.16
N ARG A 20 -14.59 1.20 20.43
CA ARG A 20 -14.24 2.26 21.40
C ARG A 20 -14.15 1.74 22.84
N ALA A 21 -14.99 0.77 23.22
CA ALA A 21 -14.92 0.15 24.53
C ALA A 21 -13.63 -0.66 24.69
N ALA A 22 -13.25 -1.44 23.68
CA ALA A 22 -12.00 -2.19 23.62
C ALA A 22 -10.79 -1.25 23.69
N GLU A 23 -10.78 -0.16 22.92
CA GLU A 23 -9.72 0.86 22.95
C GLU A 23 -9.57 1.48 24.36
N LYS A 24 -10.68 1.85 25.00
CA LYS A 24 -10.67 2.39 26.37
C LYS A 24 -10.20 1.36 27.41
N ALA A 25 -10.47 0.08 27.17
CA ALA A 25 -10.00 -1.02 28.01
C ALA A 25 -8.54 -1.42 27.71
N GLY A 26 -7.87 -0.78 26.74
CA GLY A 26 -6.53 -1.15 26.30
C GLY A 26 -6.47 -2.50 25.57
N GLN A 27 -7.60 -3.00 25.10
CA GLN A 27 -7.70 -4.22 24.31
C GLN A 27 -7.35 -3.95 22.84
N PRO A 28 -6.88 -4.96 22.09
CA PRO A 28 -6.54 -4.81 20.67
C PRO A 28 -7.73 -4.32 19.83
N VAL A 29 -7.49 -3.33 18.98
CA VAL A 29 -8.48 -2.76 18.05
C VAL A 29 -7.90 -2.62 16.65
N ILE A 30 -8.75 -2.75 15.65
CA ILE A 30 -8.43 -2.52 14.24
C ILE A 30 -9.05 -1.18 13.82
N TYR A 31 -8.27 -0.35 13.13
CA TYR A 31 -8.76 0.92 12.59
C TYR A 31 -9.21 0.77 11.15
N ILE A 32 -10.49 1.03 10.90
CA ILE A 32 -11.06 1.10 9.54
C ILE A 32 -11.58 2.52 9.33
N HIS A 33 -11.02 3.23 8.35
CA HIS A 33 -11.34 4.64 8.06
C HIS A 33 -11.20 5.57 9.28
N GLY A 34 -10.17 5.36 10.11
CA GLY A 34 -9.92 6.15 11.31
C GLY A 34 -10.89 5.90 12.46
N ARG A 35 -11.72 4.85 12.38
CA ARG A 35 -12.62 4.44 13.46
C ARG A 35 -12.15 3.12 14.07
N PRO A 36 -12.13 2.99 15.41
CA PRO A 36 -11.71 1.77 16.08
C PRO A 36 -12.84 0.73 16.06
N TYR A 37 -12.48 -0.50 15.72
CA TYR A 37 -13.30 -1.70 15.77
C TYR A 37 -12.59 -2.71 16.67
N ALA A 38 -13.34 -3.49 17.45
CA ALA A 38 -12.75 -4.53 18.28
C ALA A 38 -12.04 -5.56 17.38
N ASP A 39 -10.81 -5.94 17.73
CA ASP A 39 -10.09 -6.95 16.97
C ASP A 39 -10.61 -8.35 17.34
N PRO A 40 -11.30 -9.08 16.43
CA PRO A 40 -11.80 -10.42 16.72
C PRO A 40 -10.67 -11.44 16.93
N ALA A 41 -9.43 -11.13 16.54
CA ALA A 41 -8.27 -11.97 16.83
C ALA A 41 -7.71 -11.76 18.25
N GLY A 42 -8.19 -10.73 18.98
CA GLY A 42 -7.74 -10.38 20.32
C GLY A 42 -8.19 -11.34 21.44
N GLU A 43 -9.24 -12.15 21.22
CA GLU A 43 -9.71 -13.13 22.21
C GLU A 43 -8.74 -14.31 22.42
N ALA A 44 -7.78 -14.52 21.51
CA ALA A 44 -6.82 -15.63 21.62
C ALA A 44 -5.70 -15.41 22.65
N PHE A 45 -5.60 -14.23 23.28
CA PHE A 45 -4.46 -13.88 24.14
C PHE A 45 -4.84 -13.51 25.58
N ALA A 46 -6.02 -13.88 26.05
CA ALA A 46 -6.36 -13.77 27.48
C ALA A 46 -6.06 -15.08 28.22
N SER A 47 -4.94 -15.05 28.96
CA SER A 47 -4.59 -15.90 30.11
C SER A 47 -4.48 -17.42 29.92
N SER A 48 -3.26 -17.87 29.62
CA SER A 48 -2.68 -18.99 30.38
C SER A 48 -1.23 -18.63 30.69
N GLU A 49 -0.98 -18.28 31.95
CA GLU A 49 0.35 -18.37 32.55
C GLU A 49 0.92 -19.78 32.31
N ASP A 50 2.23 -19.80 32.12
CA ASP A 50 3.15 -20.91 32.32
C ASP A 50 3.51 -21.81 31.12
N ASN A 51 4.84 -21.95 30.95
CA ASN A 51 5.60 -22.74 29.98
C ASN A 51 5.74 -22.21 28.54
N ARG A 52 6.45 -21.09 28.36
CA ARG A 52 7.31 -20.95 27.17
C ARG A 52 8.67 -21.58 27.46
N PRO A 53 9.04 -22.72 26.86
CA PRO A 53 10.43 -23.14 26.83
C PRO A 53 11.25 -22.05 26.13
N PRO A 54 12.54 -21.86 26.48
CA PRO A 54 13.35 -20.82 25.89
C PRO A 54 13.33 -21.00 24.37
N VAL A 55 12.89 -19.96 23.66
CA VAL A 55 12.97 -19.87 22.20
C VAL A 55 14.45 -20.03 21.87
N LYS A 56 14.81 -21.26 21.49
CA LYS A 56 16.10 -21.54 20.88
C LYS A 56 16.20 -20.58 19.71
N LEU A 57 17.25 -19.76 19.73
CA LEU A 57 17.71 -19.01 18.57
C LEU A 57 17.68 -19.94 17.35
N ALA A 58 16.65 -19.79 16.53
CA ALA A 58 16.61 -20.36 15.20
C ALA A 58 17.67 -19.60 14.40
N THR A 59 18.84 -20.23 14.29
CA THR A 59 19.72 -20.22 13.13
C THR A 59 19.53 -19.04 12.16
N GLN A 60 20.50 -18.11 12.22
CA GLN A 60 20.74 -16.98 11.32
C GLN A 60 20.70 -17.26 9.79
N ASN A 61 20.49 -18.50 9.35
CA ASN A 61 20.53 -18.88 7.93
C ASN A 61 19.17 -18.71 7.22
N ASP A 62 18.05 -18.88 7.93
CA ASP A 62 16.69 -18.88 7.34
C ASP A 62 16.25 -17.48 6.87
N GLY A 63 16.71 -16.43 7.56
CA GLY A 63 16.48 -15.05 7.15
C GLY A 63 17.23 -14.65 5.87
N SER A 64 18.37 -15.29 5.58
CA SER A 64 19.19 -14.96 4.41
C SER A 64 18.60 -15.52 3.11
N GLU A 65 18.00 -16.71 3.16
CA GLU A 65 17.33 -17.33 2.01
C GLU A 65 16.04 -16.57 1.66
N ARG A 66 15.24 -16.22 2.68
CA ARG A 66 14.03 -15.42 2.48
C ARG A 66 14.30 -14.03 1.91
N LEU A 67 15.42 -13.40 2.29
CA LEU A 67 15.83 -12.11 1.70
C LEU A 67 16.22 -12.27 0.23
N ARG A 68 16.94 -13.34 -0.13
CA ARG A 68 17.28 -13.62 -1.54
C ARG A 68 16.04 -13.88 -2.39
N ASP A 69 15.03 -14.55 -1.85
CA ASP A 69 13.76 -14.77 -2.55
C ASP A 69 13.03 -13.44 -2.82
N ILE A 70 12.95 -12.56 -1.81
CA ILE A 70 12.37 -11.22 -1.96
C ILE A 70 13.14 -10.37 -2.98
N GLU A 71 14.47 -10.41 -2.95
CA GLU A 71 15.31 -9.70 -3.92
C GLU A 71 15.10 -10.22 -5.34
N SER A 72 14.98 -11.54 -5.50
CA SER A 72 14.67 -12.19 -6.77
C SER A 72 13.28 -11.79 -7.29
N ASP A 73 12.27 -11.80 -6.43
CA ASP A 73 10.90 -11.38 -6.78
C ASP A 73 10.84 -9.90 -7.17
N ASN A 74 11.54 -9.04 -6.43
CA ASN A 74 11.64 -7.62 -6.74
C ASN A 74 12.36 -7.38 -8.07
N ALA A 75 13.46 -8.09 -8.33
CA ALA A 75 14.17 -8.00 -9.60
C ALA A 75 13.29 -8.46 -10.76
N SER A 76 12.55 -9.56 -10.59
CA SER A 76 11.59 -10.07 -11.56
C SER A 76 10.46 -9.08 -11.86
N MET A 77 9.89 -8.46 -10.81
CA MET A 77 8.87 -7.42 -10.94
C MET A 77 9.40 -6.19 -11.69
N MET A 78 10.60 -5.72 -11.34
CA MET A 78 11.26 -4.60 -12.01
C MET A 78 11.53 -4.91 -13.49
N MET A 79 11.98 -6.11 -13.82
CA MET A 79 12.19 -6.52 -15.22
C MET A 79 10.88 -6.54 -16.01
N THR A 80 9.79 -7.00 -15.39
CA THR A 80 8.45 -6.99 -16.00
C THR A 80 7.97 -5.56 -16.27
N LEU A 81 8.19 -4.63 -15.33
CA LEU A 81 7.88 -3.21 -15.50
C LEU A 81 8.69 -2.58 -16.63
N VAL A 82 10.00 -2.86 -16.69
CA VAL A 82 10.87 -2.36 -17.76
C VAL A 82 10.43 -2.90 -19.12
N GLN A 83 10.12 -4.20 -19.20
CA GLN A 83 9.64 -4.83 -20.43
C GLN A 83 8.30 -4.22 -20.88
N SER A 84 7.32 -4.12 -19.99
CA SER A 84 6.03 -3.50 -20.29
C SER A 84 6.19 -2.05 -20.75
N THR A 85 7.11 -1.30 -20.13
CA THR A 85 7.42 0.07 -20.56
C THR A 85 8.02 0.10 -21.97
N ALA A 86 8.91 -0.82 -22.31
CA ALA A 86 9.49 -0.92 -23.64
C ALA A 86 8.43 -1.27 -24.70
N GLU A 87 7.54 -2.22 -24.41
CA GLU A 87 6.43 -2.61 -25.28
C GLU A 87 5.44 -1.44 -25.49
N ASN A 88 5.07 -0.74 -24.42
CA ASN A 88 4.21 0.44 -24.49
C ASN A 88 4.84 1.55 -25.34
N MET A 89 6.14 1.82 -25.16
CA MET A 89 6.84 2.80 -25.99
C MET A 89 6.89 2.39 -27.46
N ALA A 90 7.12 1.11 -27.76
CA ALA A 90 7.10 0.60 -29.13
C ALA A 90 5.70 0.74 -29.76
N PHE A 91 4.65 0.43 -29.00
CA PHE A 91 3.26 0.60 -29.42
C PHE A 91 2.95 2.07 -29.72
N ILE A 92 3.31 3.00 -28.82
CA ILE A 92 3.08 4.43 -29.02
C ILE A 92 3.80 4.92 -30.28
N ARG A 93 5.08 4.56 -30.47
CA ARG A 93 5.84 4.93 -31.69
C ARG A 93 5.17 4.42 -32.97
N LYS A 94 4.68 3.19 -32.96
CA LYS A 94 3.97 2.58 -34.10
C LYS A 94 2.64 3.29 -34.40
N ASN A 95 1.92 3.76 -33.38
CA ASN A 95 0.69 4.52 -33.59
C ASN A 95 1.00 5.92 -34.13
N LEU A 96 2.01 6.59 -33.60
CA LEU A 96 2.46 7.89 -34.11
C LEU A 96 2.94 7.82 -35.56
N SER A 97 3.60 6.73 -35.98
CA SER A 97 4.00 6.57 -37.39
C SER A 97 2.83 6.39 -38.37
N GLN A 98 1.63 6.07 -37.86
CA GLN A 98 0.41 5.93 -38.67
C GLN A 98 -0.45 7.20 -38.65
N LEU A 99 -0.06 8.21 -37.87
CA LEU A 99 -0.79 9.47 -37.81
C LEU A 99 -0.64 10.23 -39.14
N ALA A 100 -1.71 10.94 -39.54
CA ALA A 100 -1.63 11.85 -40.67
C ALA A 100 -0.71 13.03 -40.33
N GLU A 101 0.07 13.53 -41.29
CA GLU A 101 1.01 14.65 -41.09
C GLU A 101 0.37 15.90 -40.48
N ARG A 102 -0.93 16.11 -40.73
CA ARG A 102 -1.70 17.23 -40.18
C ARG A 102 -1.89 17.15 -38.66
N ASP A 103 -1.92 15.94 -38.10
CA ASP A 103 -2.22 15.68 -36.69
C ASP A 103 -0.95 15.44 -35.86
N CYS A 104 0.19 15.14 -36.50
CA CYS A 104 1.46 14.84 -35.83
C CYS A 104 1.90 15.95 -34.87
N GLY A 105 1.88 17.21 -35.30
CA GLY A 105 2.35 18.34 -34.49
C GLY A 105 1.52 18.57 -33.22
N ALA A 106 0.20 18.35 -33.29
CA ALA A 106 -0.68 18.50 -32.13
C ALA A 106 -0.45 17.39 -31.09
N VAL A 107 -0.26 16.15 -31.55
CA VAL A 107 -0.02 15.00 -30.68
C VAL A 107 1.38 15.05 -30.06
N GLU A 108 2.41 15.42 -30.81
CA GLU A 108 3.77 15.62 -30.25
C GLU A 108 3.78 16.70 -29.17
N ALA A 109 3.09 17.83 -29.38
CA ALA A 109 2.99 18.90 -28.39
C ALA A 109 2.20 18.49 -27.14
N ALA A 110 1.19 17.63 -27.26
CA ALA A 110 0.48 17.07 -26.12
C ALA A 110 1.36 16.09 -25.34
N TYR A 111 2.03 15.18 -26.03
CA TYR A 111 2.91 14.18 -25.41
C TYR A 111 4.12 14.83 -24.71
N GLY A 112 4.72 15.86 -25.32
CA GLY A 112 5.79 16.64 -24.71
C GLY A 112 5.38 17.31 -23.40
N ARG A 113 4.13 17.77 -23.28
CA ARG A 113 3.60 18.35 -22.03
C ARG A 113 3.48 17.30 -20.92
N ILE A 114 2.94 16.12 -21.25
CA ILE A 114 2.82 15.00 -20.29
C ILE A 114 4.21 14.57 -19.78
N LEU A 115 5.20 14.49 -20.67
CA LEU A 115 6.58 14.17 -20.27
C LEU A 115 7.20 15.24 -19.37
N ALA A 116 6.96 16.52 -19.67
CA ALA A 116 7.46 17.63 -18.86
C ALA A 116 6.81 17.66 -17.47
N GLU A 117 5.51 17.36 -17.38
CA GLU A 117 4.76 17.24 -16.12
C GLU A 117 5.27 16.07 -15.28
N ALA A 118 5.41 14.88 -15.89
CA ALA A 118 5.96 13.70 -15.21
C ALA A 118 7.40 13.94 -14.71
N ALA A 119 8.23 14.64 -15.49
CA ALA A 119 9.58 15.00 -15.08
C ALA A 119 9.61 16.04 -13.94
N ALA A 120 8.61 16.91 -13.87
CA ALA A 120 8.46 17.87 -12.77
C ALA A 120 8.03 17.16 -11.46
N ASP A 121 7.10 16.22 -11.53
CA ASP A 121 6.67 15.42 -10.37
C ASP A 121 7.82 14.61 -9.77
N GLN A 122 8.69 14.06 -10.62
CA GLN A 122 9.87 13.33 -10.16
C GLN A 122 10.87 14.22 -9.39
N ARG A 123 10.95 15.52 -9.74
CA ARG A 123 11.78 16.49 -8.99
C ARG A 123 11.20 16.82 -7.62
N HIS A 124 9.87 16.81 -7.47
CA HIS A 124 9.22 17.00 -6.17
C HIS A 124 9.41 15.81 -5.24
N SER A 125 9.50 14.59 -5.78
CA SER A 125 9.80 13.38 -5.01
C SER A 125 11.27 13.29 -4.53
N LEU A 126 12.18 14.05 -5.13
CA LEU A 126 13.62 14.02 -4.81
C LEU A 126 14.04 15.05 -3.74
N TYR A 127 13.10 15.82 -3.19
CA TYR A 127 13.34 16.62 -1.98
C TYR A 127 12.95 15.81 -0.75
N PRO A 128 13.90 15.19 -0.01
CA PRO A 128 13.64 14.79 1.36
C PRO A 128 13.55 16.09 2.15
N GLY A 129 12.34 16.65 2.22
CA GLY A 129 12.03 17.67 3.21
C GLY A 129 12.34 17.06 4.57
N LYS A 130 13.39 17.54 5.22
CA LYS A 130 13.63 17.38 6.66
C LYS A 130 12.35 17.82 7.37
N ARG A 131 11.42 16.89 7.59
CA ARG A 131 10.42 17.05 8.63
C ARG A 131 11.16 16.72 9.90
N GLU A 132 11.78 17.73 10.51
CA GLU A 132 12.05 17.70 11.94
C GLU A 132 10.70 17.42 12.62
N LEU A 133 10.53 16.17 13.04
CA LEU A 133 9.49 15.81 13.98
C LEU A 133 9.96 16.37 15.32
N ASP A 134 9.61 17.62 15.58
CA ASP A 134 9.67 18.20 16.91
C ASP A 134 8.61 17.49 17.75
N MET A 135 9.02 16.39 18.36
CA MET A 135 8.23 15.63 19.32
C MET A 135 8.68 16.10 20.70
N ASP A 136 8.08 17.19 21.16
CA ASP A 136 8.05 17.50 22.59
C ASP A 136 7.21 16.41 23.28
N LEU A 137 7.92 15.46 23.91
CA LEU A 137 7.41 14.45 24.85
C LEU A 137 8.03 14.68 26.22
#